data_AF-A0A246Q5D8-F1
#
_entry.id   AF-A0A246Q5D8-F1
#
_cell.length_a   1.000
_cell.length_b   1.000
_cell.length_c   1.000
_cell.angle_alpha   90.00
_cell.angle_beta   90.00
_cell.angle_gamma   90.00
#
_symmetry.space_group_name_H-M   'P 1'
#
loop_
_entity.id
_entity.type
_entity.pdbx_description
1 polymer ?
#
loop_
_entity_poly.entity_id
_entity_poly.type
_entity_poly.pdbx_seq_one_letter_code
_entity_poly.pdbx_strand_id
1 'polypeptide(L)'
;MVARVDPAAITHNLEQVRRRLGKGSSAAAGPRIWATVKADAYGHGIRHVVPALAGADGLAVGQLADVAACRDTGWQGPILVYGGLQDVMDVTQLDQPGLHLVISHAEQLDWLEARPLHCPPPWIWLRHIGDLGYCGLAYDDYQAAYARCVPWLTRGDIAGIGHLQHFAAADTPTGIAAAAARFRALTAPLPGPRSTCNSAAILCHSQHMATTDWVRPGRLLYGISPLPDRHGNSLGLRPALSLHAHVAAVRTVAAGTPIGYHGAFIAPVTMRIGVINCGYAHGYPSHPPSGVPVLVNGRPAPGLGQVTMDCMLVDLSAHPDATVGSPVVLWGTPALSAEHVAAACGGIAPELLTGLTGRVPILAS
;
A
#
# COMPACT_ATOMS: atom_id res chain seq x y z
N MET A 1 9.93 13.38 -17.15
CA MET A 1 9.82 12.24 -16.22
C MET A 1 8.34 11.98 -15.95
N VAL A 2 7.95 10.73 -15.73
CA VAL A 2 6.55 10.32 -15.60
C VAL A 2 6.41 9.04 -14.79
N ALA A 3 5.36 8.95 -13.98
CA ALA A 3 4.91 7.74 -13.35
C ALA A 3 3.85 7.08 -14.24
N ARG A 4 4.01 5.79 -14.56
CA ARG A 4 3.05 5.02 -15.36
C ARG A 4 2.36 4.00 -14.48
N VAL A 5 1.03 4.05 -14.44
CA VAL A 5 0.16 3.11 -13.75
C VAL A 5 -0.43 2.14 -14.77
N ASP A 6 -0.37 0.85 -14.49
CA ASP A 6 -0.97 -0.22 -15.28
C ASP A 6 -2.22 -0.77 -14.55
N PRO A 7 -3.43 -0.35 -14.92
CA PRO A 7 -4.66 -0.86 -14.32
C PRO A 7 -4.89 -2.35 -14.60
N ALA A 8 -4.40 -2.88 -15.73
CA ALA A 8 -4.53 -4.30 -16.03
C ALA A 8 -3.66 -5.16 -15.09
N ALA A 9 -2.52 -4.65 -14.63
CA ALA A 9 -1.74 -5.28 -13.57
C ALA A 9 -2.53 -5.35 -12.25
N ILE A 10 -3.26 -4.28 -11.87
CA ILE A 10 -4.13 -4.27 -10.69
C ILE A 10 -5.22 -5.36 -10.81
N THR A 11 -5.92 -5.41 -11.94
CA THR A 11 -6.96 -6.43 -12.17
C THR A 11 -6.38 -7.84 -12.10
N HIS A 12 -5.26 -8.10 -12.78
CA HIS A 12 -4.54 -9.38 -12.71
C HIS A 12 -4.18 -9.75 -11.27
N ASN A 13 -3.61 -8.81 -10.51
CA ASN A 13 -3.20 -9.04 -9.13
C ASN A 13 -4.39 -9.33 -8.21
N LEU A 14 -5.51 -8.63 -8.38
CA LEU A 14 -6.76 -8.90 -7.67
C LEU A 14 -7.28 -10.31 -7.98
N GLU A 15 -7.24 -10.75 -9.24
CA GLU A 15 -7.57 -12.13 -9.61
C GLU A 15 -6.62 -13.13 -8.96
N GLN A 16 -5.31 -12.84 -8.91
CA GLN A 16 -4.35 -13.70 -8.22
C GLN A 16 -4.64 -13.80 -6.73
N VAL A 17 -5.11 -12.73 -6.08
CA VAL A 17 -5.58 -12.80 -4.69
C VAL A 17 -6.83 -13.69 -4.63
N ARG A 18 -7.85 -13.45 -5.46
CA ARG A 18 -9.10 -14.22 -5.46
C ARG A 18 -8.85 -15.72 -5.68
N ARG A 19 -7.95 -16.09 -6.59
CA ARG A 19 -7.56 -17.49 -6.85
C ARG A 19 -6.96 -18.15 -5.60
N ARG A 20 -6.14 -17.42 -4.83
CA ARG A 20 -5.56 -17.93 -3.57
C ARG A 20 -6.59 -18.13 -2.47
N LEU A 21 -7.63 -17.29 -2.42
CA LEU A 21 -8.74 -17.47 -1.48
C LEU A 21 -9.54 -18.75 -1.76
N GLY A 22 -9.38 -19.33 -2.97
CA GLY A 22 -10.08 -20.52 -3.42
C GLY A 22 -11.53 -20.27 -3.81
N LYS A 23 -12.08 -21.14 -4.67
CA LYS A 23 -13.53 -21.35 -4.74
C LYS A 23 -13.85 -22.37 -3.65
N GLY A 24 -14.18 -21.92 -2.44
CA GLY A 24 -14.57 -22.84 -1.36
C GLY A 24 -15.69 -23.77 -1.84
N SER A 25 -15.44 -25.08 -1.84
CA SER A 25 -16.50 -26.08 -2.05
C SER A 25 -17.33 -26.16 -0.77
N SER A 26 -18.62 -25.80 -0.89
CA SER A 26 -19.74 -26.03 0.04
C SER A 26 -19.45 -25.71 1.53
N ALA A 27 -19.83 -24.58 2.13
CA ALA A 27 -20.95 -23.68 1.87
C ALA A 27 -20.52 -22.20 1.96
N ALA A 28 -20.97 -21.40 0.98
CA ALA A 28 -20.78 -19.95 0.84
C ALA A 28 -19.33 -19.47 0.64
N ALA A 29 -19.08 -18.87 -0.54
CA ALA A 29 -17.86 -18.24 -1.05
C ALA A 29 -16.74 -17.91 -0.02
N GLY A 30 -15.48 -18.23 -0.37
CA GLY A 30 -14.30 -17.85 0.42
C GLY A 30 -14.25 -16.36 0.79
N PRO A 31 -13.33 -15.92 1.68
CA PRO A 31 -13.40 -14.61 2.31
C PRO A 31 -13.55 -13.48 1.31
N ARG A 32 -14.34 -12.47 1.68
CA ARG A 32 -14.53 -11.25 0.91
C ARG A 32 -13.27 -10.39 0.93
N ILE A 33 -13.09 -9.55 -0.08
CA ILE A 33 -11.89 -8.72 -0.27
C ILE A 33 -12.23 -7.25 0.00
N TRP A 34 -11.57 -6.69 1.02
CA TRP A 34 -11.36 -5.26 1.15
C TRP A 34 -10.10 -4.86 0.36
N ALA A 35 -10.27 -4.39 -0.87
CA ALA A 35 -9.16 -3.93 -1.68
C ALA A 35 -8.59 -2.63 -1.09
N THR A 36 -7.38 -2.69 -0.54
CA THR A 36 -6.83 -1.57 0.23
C THR A 36 -6.23 -0.51 -0.71
N VAL A 37 -6.80 0.69 -0.68
CA VAL A 37 -6.48 1.86 -1.52
C VAL A 37 -6.05 3.08 -0.72
N LYS A 38 -5.64 2.91 0.55
CA LYS A 38 -5.09 3.99 1.38
C LYS A 38 -3.84 4.62 0.79
N ALA A 39 -3.52 5.84 1.23
CA ALA A 39 -2.36 6.63 0.76
C ALA A 39 -2.38 6.77 -0.78
N ASP A 40 -3.50 7.25 -1.30
CA ASP A 40 -3.78 7.43 -2.73
C ASP A 40 -3.49 6.16 -3.56
N ALA A 41 -4.07 5.04 -3.12
CA ALA A 41 -3.81 3.71 -3.68
C ALA A 41 -2.32 3.35 -3.72
N TYR A 42 -1.61 3.49 -2.59
CA TYR A 42 -0.17 3.26 -2.49
C TYR A 42 0.62 4.10 -3.51
N GLY A 43 0.24 5.36 -3.71
CA GLY A 43 0.86 6.29 -4.66
C GLY A 43 0.49 6.06 -6.14
N HIS A 44 -0.42 5.15 -6.45
CA HIS A 44 -0.86 4.88 -7.82
C HIS A 44 -1.98 5.82 -8.29
N GLY A 45 -2.60 6.58 -7.37
CA GLY A 45 -3.77 7.40 -7.67
C GLY A 45 -5.07 6.61 -7.60
N ILE A 46 -5.95 6.95 -6.65
CA ILE A 46 -7.27 6.33 -6.48
C ILE A 46 -8.03 6.29 -7.81
N ARG A 47 -8.03 7.41 -8.55
CA ARG A 47 -8.71 7.53 -9.86
C ARG A 47 -8.22 6.55 -10.92
N HIS A 48 -6.95 6.13 -10.84
CA HIS A 48 -6.35 5.21 -11.81
C HIS A 48 -6.55 3.74 -11.41
N VAL A 49 -6.76 3.48 -10.12
CA VAL A 49 -6.81 2.12 -9.56
C VAL A 49 -8.23 1.61 -9.34
N VAL A 50 -9.14 2.44 -8.81
CA VAL A 50 -10.47 1.97 -8.39
C VAL A 50 -11.28 1.32 -9.52
N PRO A 51 -11.31 1.83 -10.76
CA PRO A 51 -11.99 1.14 -11.86
C PRO A 51 -11.48 -0.29 -12.10
N ALA A 52 -10.18 -0.54 -11.91
CA ALA A 52 -9.56 -1.86 -12.06
C ALA A 52 -9.85 -2.82 -10.89
N LEU A 53 -10.45 -2.32 -9.80
CA LEU A 53 -10.84 -3.07 -8.61
C LEU A 53 -12.32 -3.49 -8.63
N ALA A 54 -13.02 -3.36 -9.75
CA ALA A 54 -14.44 -3.72 -9.88
C ALA A 54 -14.79 -5.16 -9.41
N GLY A 55 -13.81 -6.08 -9.41
CA GLY A 55 -13.97 -7.46 -8.91
C GLY A 55 -13.78 -7.64 -7.39
N ALA A 56 -13.52 -6.56 -6.64
CA ALA A 56 -13.40 -6.59 -5.18
C ALA A 56 -14.78 -6.51 -4.51
N ASP A 57 -14.90 -7.00 -3.28
CA ASP A 57 -16.17 -6.97 -2.54
C ASP A 57 -16.38 -5.64 -1.80
N GLY A 58 -15.32 -4.87 -1.62
CA GLY A 58 -15.27 -3.60 -0.91
C GLY A 58 -13.92 -2.92 -1.08
N LEU A 59 -13.85 -1.62 -0.85
CA LEU A 59 -12.57 -0.88 -0.76
C LEU A 59 -12.19 -0.63 0.70
N ALA A 60 -10.89 -0.47 0.98
CA ALA A 60 -10.43 0.02 2.27
C ALA A 60 -9.50 1.23 2.13
N VAL A 61 -9.92 2.35 2.71
CA VAL A 61 -9.24 3.65 2.65
C VAL A 61 -8.63 4.04 4.01
N GLY A 62 -7.75 5.03 4.01
CA GLY A 62 -7.14 5.52 5.25
C GLY A 62 -8.08 6.37 6.10
N GLN A 63 -8.81 7.27 5.44
CA GLN A 63 -9.57 8.36 6.04
C GLN A 63 -10.89 8.60 5.29
N LEU A 64 -11.82 9.35 5.90
CA LEU A 64 -13.11 9.67 5.28
C LEU A 64 -13.00 10.49 4.00
N ALA A 65 -12.01 11.39 3.91
CA ALA A 65 -11.76 12.19 2.71
C ALA A 65 -11.50 11.33 1.45
N ASP A 66 -10.88 10.15 1.61
CA ASP A 66 -10.61 9.23 0.51
C ASP A 66 -11.89 8.52 0.02
N VAL A 67 -12.96 8.48 0.83
CA VAL A 67 -14.24 7.84 0.47
C VAL A 67 -14.87 8.59 -0.70
N ALA A 68 -14.93 9.93 -0.61
CA ALA A 68 -15.44 10.77 -1.69
C ALA A 68 -14.66 10.55 -3.00
N ALA A 69 -13.33 10.54 -2.92
CA ALA A 69 -12.48 10.24 -4.08
C ALA A 69 -12.78 8.86 -4.69
N CYS A 70 -13.10 7.84 -3.88
CA CYS A 70 -13.55 6.55 -4.41
C CYS A 70 -14.93 6.64 -5.07
N ARG A 71 -15.89 7.37 -4.48
CA ARG A 71 -17.23 7.56 -5.05
C ARG A 71 -17.18 8.31 -6.39
N ASP A 72 -16.31 9.31 -6.53
CA ASP A 72 -16.12 10.08 -7.76
C ASP A 72 -15.62 9.23 -8.94
N THR A 73 -14.98 8.09 -8.66
CA THR A 73 -14.60 7.11 -9.69
C THR A 73 -15.74 6.17 -10.11
N GLY A 74 -16.92 6.31 -9.49
CA GLY A 74 -18.10 5.49 -9.72
C GLY A 74 -18.23 4.29 -8.79
N TRP A 75 -17.37 4.10 -7.78
CA TRP A 75 -17.50 2.99 -6.84
C TRP A 75 -18.78 3.09 -6.03
N GLN A 76 -19.63 2.05 -6.09
CA GLN A 76 -20.90 1.97 -5.33
C GLN A 76 -20.87 0.93 -4.19
N GLY A 77 -19.85 0.08 -4.14
CA GLY A 77 -19.71 -0.95 -3.11
C GLY A 77 -19.39 -0.37 -1.71
N PRO A 78 -19.26 -1.23 -0.70
CA PRO A 78 -18.91 -0.79 0.65
C PRO A 78 -17.46 -0.27 0.73
N ILE A 79 -17.20 0.63 1.69
CA ILE A 79 -15.88 1.20 1.95
C ILE A 79 -15.56 1.12 3.45
N LEU A 80 -14.47 0.42 3.78
CA LEU A 80 -13.86 0.36 5.10
C LEU A 80 -12.89 1.53 5.32
N VAL A 81 -13.06 2.28 6.40
CA VAL A 81 -12.21 3.42 6.75
C VAL A 81 -11.33 3.03 7.94
N TYR A 82 -10.04 2.77 7.68
CA TYR A 82 -9.12 2.30 8.72
C TYR A 82 -8.94 3.27 9.89
N GLY A 83 -8.94 4.57 9.61
CA GLY A 83 -8.85 5.60 10.63
C GLY A 83 -10.14 5.79 11.42
N GLY A 84 -11.28 5.27 10.95
CA GLY A 84 -12.58 5.65 11.49
C GLY A 84 -12.76 7.17 11.44
N LEU A 85 -13.21 7.74 12.56
CA LEU A 85 -13.24 9.19 12.79
C LEU A 85 -11.90 9.66 13.37
N GLN A 86 -11.38 10.77 12.89
CA GLN A 86 -10.17 11.42 13.40
C GLN A 86 -10.49 12.57 14.36
N ASP A 87 -11.66 13.19 14.20
CA ASP A 87 -12.20 14.19 15.13
C ASP A 87 -13.74 14.12 15.20
N VAL A 88 -14.33 14.97 16.05
CA VAL A 88 -15.79 15.05 16.23
C VAL A 88 -16.52 15.62 15.01
N MET A 89 -15.86 16.38 14.14
CA MET A 89 -16.48 16.97 12.94
C MET A 89 -16.67 15.94 11.83
N ASP A 90 -15.86 14.88 11.80
CA ASP A 90 -15.98 13.79 10.83
C ASP A 90 -17.35 13.10 10.82
N VAL A 91 -18.12 13.18 11.92
CA VAL A 91 -19.50 12.67 11.98
C VAL A 91 -20.42 13.31 10.93
N THR A 92 -20.06 14.48 10.41
CA THR A 92 -20.80 15.17 9.34
C THR A 92 -20.65 14.52 7.97
N GLN A 93 -19.70 13.59 7.80
CA GLN A 93 -19.41 12.91 6.52
C GLN A 93 -19.99 11.49 6.47
N LEU A 94 -20.84 11.12 7.44
CA LEU A 94 -21.36 9.76 7.61
C LEU A 94 -22.61 9.45 6.79
N ASP A 95 -23.13 10.42 6.03
CA ASP A 95 -24.30 10.26 5.16
C ASP A 95 -24.01 9.47 3.86
N GLN A 96 -22.79 8.92 3.73
CA GLN A 96 -22.41 8.10 2.58
C GLN A 96 -22.85 6.64 2.75
N PRO A 97 -23.43 6.02 1.70
CA PRO A 97 -23.85 4.63 1.75
C PRO A 97 -22.67 3.66 1.92
N GLY A 98 -22.92 2.55 2.61
CA GLY A 98 -21.97 1.44 2.71
C GLY A 98 -20.67 1.78 3.45
N LEU A 99 -20.70 2.74 4.38
CA LEU A 99 -19.55 3.03 5.24
C LEU A 99 -19.34 1.93 6.29
N HIS A 100 -18.08 1.55 6.45
CA HIS A 100 -17.60 0.67 7.50
C HIS A 100 -16.49 1.39 8.29
N LEU A 101 -16.78 1.81 9.51
CA LEU A 101 -15.86 2.61 10.34
C LEU A 101 -15.07 1.70 11.27
N VAL A 102 -13.73 1.80 11.23
CA VAL A 102 -12.88 1.11 12.19
C VAL A 102 -12.78 1.92 13.48
N ILE A 103 -13.09 1.30 14.61
CA ILE A 103 -12.96 1.89 15.94
C ILE A 103 -11.72 1.31 16.60
N SER A 104 -10.78 2.18 16.91
CA SER A 104 -9.48 1.83 17.51
C SER A 104 -9.30 2.38 18.93
N HIS A 105 -10.14 3.31 19.37
CA HIS A 105 -10.15 3.87 20.73
C HIS A 105 -11.55 4.37 21.10
N ALA A 106 -11.82 4.59 22.40
CA ALA A 106 -13.16 4.82 22.93
C ALA A 106 -13.77 6.17 22.52
N GLU A 107 -12.95 7.20 22.33
CA GLU A 107 -13.38 8.55 21.97
C GLU A 107 -14.14 8.59 20.64
N GLN A 108 -13.81 7.69 19.71
CA GLN A 108 -14.54 7.59 18.44
C GLN A 108 -15.99 7.17 18.65
N LEU A 109 -16.27 6.37 19.68
CA LEU A 109 -17.63 6.01 20.06
C LEU A 109 -18.34 7.19 20.75
N ASP A 110 -17.62 8.00 21.54
CA ASP A 110 -18.16 9.23 22.13
C ASP A 110 -18.61 10.23 21.05
N TRP A 111 -17.80 10.39 19.99
CA TRP A 111 -18.14 11.25 18.87
C TRP A 111 -19.37 10.74 18.11
N LEU A 112 -19.48 9.42 17.93
CA LEU A 112 -20.65 8.80 17.30
C LEU A 112 -21.93 8.97 18.12
N GLU A 113 -21.87 8.96 19.45
CA GLU A 113 -23.04 9.20 20.32
C GLU A 113 -23.47 10.66 20.39
N ALA A 114 -22.54 11.59 20.18
CA ALA A 114 -22.81 13.02 20.29
C ALA A 114 -23.84 13.52 19.27
N ARG A 115 -24.20 12.71 18.26
CA ARG A 115 -25.22 13.03 17.25
C ARG A 115 -26.03 11.78 16.89
N PRO A 116 -27.26 11.93 16.38
CA PRO A 116 -28.00 10.81 15.82
C PRO A 116 -27.20 10.18 14.68
N LEU A 117 -26.95 8.88 14.72
CA LEU A 117 -26.34 8.19 13.59
C LEU A 117 -27.31 8.25 12.40
N HIS A 118 -26.81 8.79 11.29
CA HIS A 118 -27.62 9.12 10.13
C HIS A 118 -27.97 7.88 9.30
N CYS A 119 -29.02 7.99 8.50
CA CYS A 119 -29.31 7.03 7.45
C CYS A 119 -28.52 7.44 6.19
N PRO A 120 -27.72 6.56 5.59
CA PRO A 120 -27.63 5.12 5.86
C PRO A 120 -26.73 4.77 7.07
N PRO A 121 -27.13 3.81 7.93
CA PRO A 121 -26.39 3.47 9.14
C PRO A 121 -25.04 2.83 8.80
N PRO A 122 -23.92 3.27 9.42
CA PRO A 122 -22.61 2.70 9.15
C PRO A 122 -22.45 1.33 9.83
N TRP A 123 -21.52 0.53 9.33
CA TRP A 123 -20.97 -0.60 10.08
C TRP A 123 -19.88 -0.14 11.03
N ILE A 124 -19.76 -0.79 12.18
CA ILE A 124 -18.69 -0.59 13.14
C ILE A 124 -17.75 -1.79 13.15
N TRP A 125 -16.45 -1.56 13.00
CA TRP A 125 -15.42 -2.59 13.08
C TRP A 125 -14.50 -2.32 14.26
N LEU A 126 -14.64 -3.09 15.34
CA LEU A 126 -13.79 -2.95 16.51
C LEU A 126 -12.41 -3.54 16.23
N ARG A 127 -11.38 -2.71 16.29
CA ARG A 127 -9.99 -3.10 16.10
C ARG A 127 -9.36 -3.52 17.42
N HIS A 128 -8.88 -4.75 17.48
CA HIS A 128 -8.06 -5.21 18.60
C HIS A 128 -6.61 -4.73 18.44
N ILE A 129 -6.00 -4.29 19.55
CA ILE A 129 -4.62 -3.80 19.59
C ILE A 129 -3.59 -4.82 19.06
N GLY A 130 -3.89 -6.11 19.25
CA GLY A 130 -3.15 -7.23 18.65
C GLY A 130 -1.69 -7.30 19.06
N ASP A 131 -0.87 -7.89 18.19
CA ASP A 131 0.58 -8.02 18.31
C ASP A 131 1.34 -6.82 17.75
N LEU A 132 0.66 -5.86 17.10
CA LEU A 132 1.23 -4.55 16.78
C LEU A 132 1.44 -3.71 18.04
N GLY A 133 0.53 -3.79 19.01
CA GLY A 133 0.75 -3.24 20.35
C GLY A 133 0.55 -1.73 20.52
N TYR A 134 0.16 -1.00 19.47
CA TYR A 134 -0.01 0.47 19.54
C TYR A 134 -1.29 1.00 18.88
N CYS A 135 -2.09 0.15 18.22
CA CYS A 135 -3.27 0.63 17.50
C CYS A 135 -4.44 -0.36 17.59
N GLY A 136 -5.50 0.06 18.28
CA GLY A 136 -6.68 -0.73 18.59
C GLY A 136 -6.97 -0.73 20.09
N LEU A 137 -8.13 -1.28 20.44
CA LEU A 137 -8.61 -1.41 21.81
C LEU A 137 -7.90 -2.59 22.51
N ALA A 138 -7.52 -2.39 23.76
CA ALA A 138 -7.08 -3.46 24.65
C ALA A 138 -8.26 -4.34 25.07
N TYR A 139 -8.00 -5.46 25.75
CA TYR A 139 -9.01 -6.48 26.03
C TYR A 139 -10.28 -5.92 26.71
N ASP A 140 -10.14 -5.20 27.82
CA ASP A 140 -11.27 -4.68 28.59
C ASP A 140 -12.01 -3.58 27.80
N ASP A 141 -11.27 -2.65 27.19
CA ASP A 141 -11.84 -1.59 26.35
C ASP A 141 -12.57 -2.15 25.12
N TYR A 142 -12.09 -3.27 24.57
CA TYR A 142 -12.72 -3.95 23.45
C TYR A 142 -14.08 -4.53 23.85
N GLN A 143 -14.15 -5.17 25.02
CA GLN A 143 -15.41 -5.72 25.55
C GLN A 143 -16.40 -4.59 25.86
N ALA A 144 -15.93 -3.50 26.48
CA ALA A 144 -16.74 -2.32 26.77
C ALA A 144 -17.27 -1.65 25.48
N ALA A 145 -16.41 -1.48 24.48
CA ALA A 145 -16.79 -0.94 23.17
C ALA A 145 -17.84 -1.80 22.47
N TYR A 146 -17.69 -3.13 22.50
CA TYR A 146 -18.69 -4.04 21.94
C TYR A 146 -20.04 -3.91 22.66
N ALA A 147 -20.03 -3.94 24.00
CA ALA A 147 -21.24 -3.78 24.80
C ALA A 147 -21.96 -2.45 24.51
N ARG A 148 -21.20 -1.37 24.28
CA ARG A 148 -21.73 -0.05 23.90
C ARG A 148 -22.39 -0.04 22.52
N CYS A 149 -21.85 -0.79 21.55
CA CYS A 149 -22.41 -0.86 20.19
C CYS A 149 -23.68 -1.73 20.08
N VAL A 150 -23.90 -2.69 20.99
CA VAL A 150 -25.03 -3.64 20.92
C VAL A 150 -26.41 -2.93 20.95
N PRO A 151 -26.66 -1.96 21.85
CA PRO A 151 -27.90 -1.17 21.80
C PRO A 151 -28.08 -0.40 20.49
N TRP A 152 -27.01 0.16 19.92
CA TRP A 152 -27.06 0.89 18.64
C TRP A 152 -27.48 -0.04 17.49
N LEU A 153 -26.94 -1.26 17.48
CA LEU A 153 -27.34 -2.30 16.51
C LEU A 153 -28.82 -2.67 16.66
N THR A 154 -29.30 -2.77 17.90
CA THR A 154 -30.70 -3.14 18.19
C THR A 154 -31.68 -2.05 17.75
N ARG A 155 -31.28 -0.77 17.86
CA ARG A 155 -32.06 0.39 17.39
C ARG A 155 -31.98 0.61 15.88
N GLY A 156 -31.02 -0.01 15.20
CA GLY A 156 -30.75 0.21 13.78
C GLY A 156 -29.89 1.44 13.48
N ASP A 157 -29.24 2.02 14.50
CA ASP A 157 -28.34 3.17 14.36
C ASP A 157 -27.03 2.79 13.63
N ILE A 158 -26.65 1.51 13.70
CA ILE A 158 -25.54 0.91 12.96
C ILE A 158 -26.00 -0.34 12.22
N ALA A 159 -25.41 -0.62 11.07
CA ALA A 159 -25.76 -1.75 10.22
C ALA A 159 -25.17 -3.09 10.69
N GLY A 160 -24.17 -3.06 11.57
CA GLY A 160 -23.53 -4.26 12.11
C GLY A 160 -22.26 -3.97 12.88
N ILE A 161 -21.80 -4.98 13.64
CA ILE A 161 -20.54 -4.95 14.40
C ILE A 161 -19.63 -6.04 13.85
N GLY A 162 -18.41 -5.69 13.47
CA GLY A 162 -17.37 -6.59 13.01
C GLY A 162 -16.11 -6.51 13.85
N HIS A 163 -15.23 -7.50 13.70
CA HIS A 163 -14.01 -7.66 14.47
C HIS A 163 -12.78 -7.56 13.56
N LEU A 164 -11.87 -6.64 13.85
CA LEU A 164 -10.68 -6.40 13.05
C LEU A 164 -9.40 -6.61 13.87
N GLN A 165 -8.42 -7.31 13.29
CA GLN A 165 -7.04 -7.34 13.77
C GLN A 165 -6.08 -7.24 12.59
N HIS A 166 -4.86 -6.75 12.86
CA HIS A 166 -3.75 -6.73 11.91
C HIS A 166 -2.57 -7.48 12.52
N PHE A 167 -1.97 -8.42 11.78
CA PHE A 167 -0.81 -9.19 12.25
C PHE A 167 0.50 -8.43 12.04
N ALA A 168 1.36 -8.46 13.06
CA ALA A 168 2.68 -7.82 13.03
C ALA A 168 3.76 -8.67 12.36
N ALA A 169 3.64 -10.01 12.45
CA ALA A 169 4.73 -10.94 12.15
C ALA A 169 4.36 -12.00 11.09
N ALA A 170 3.36 -11.73 10.25
CA ALA A 170 2.84 -12.71 9.28
C ALA A 170 3.84 -13.11 8.19
N ASP A 171 4.84 -12.27 7.93
CA ASP A 171 5.95 -12.42 6.98
C ASP A 171 7.25 -12.94 7.64
N THR A 172 7.21 -13.31 8.94
CA THR A 172 8.38 -13.79 9.68
C THR A 172 8.16 -15.22 10.21
N PRO A 173 9.24 -15.95 10.59
CA PRO A 173 9.12 -17.29 11.16
C PRO A 173 8.33 -17.36 12.48
N THR A 174 8.26 -16.26 13.24
CA THR A 174 7.43 -16.17 14.46
C THR A 174 5.95 -16.43 14.14
N GLY A 175 5.50 -15.99 12.96
CA GLY A 175 4.16 -16.22 12.44
C GLY A 175 3.06 -15.57 13.28
N ILE A 176 1.82 -16.07 13.09
CA ILE A 176 0.60 -15.42 13.61
C ILE A 176 -0.09 -16.20 14.73
N ALA A 177 0.39 -17.40 15.07
CA ALA A 177 -0.37 -18.38 15.86
C ALA A 177 -0.85 -17.82 17.22
N ALA A 178 0.05 -17.21 17.98
CA ALA A 178 -0.27 -16.63 19.28
C ALA A 178 -1.24 -15.45 19.16
N ALA A 179 -1.01 -14.55 18.20
CA ALA A 179 -1.86 -13.38 17.96
C ALA A 179 -3.27 -13.79 17.49
N ALA A 180 -3.36 -14.82 16.64
CA ALA A 180 -4.61 -15.39 16.17
C ALA A 180 -5.39 -16.10 17.29
N ALA A 181 -4.70 -16.84 18.16
CA ALA A 181 -5.32 -17.50 19.31
C ALA A 181 -5.91 -16.50 20.30
N ARG A 182 -5.19 -15.42 20.63
CA ARG A 182 -5.70 -14.34 21.49
C ARG A 182 -6.93 -13.66 20.90
N PHE A 183 -6.88 -13.31 19.61
CA PHE A 183 -8.02 -12.68 18.94
C PHE A 183 -9.25 -13.56 18.89
N ARG A 184 -9.04 -14.87 18.62
CA ARG A 184 -10.13 -15.85 18.62
C ARG A 184 -10.74 -15.99 20.01
N ALA A 185 -9.95 -16.03 21.07
CA ALA A 185 -10.45 -16.10 22.43
C ALA A 185 -11.27 -14.85 22.79
N LEU A 186 -10.78 -13.65 22.46
CA LEU A 186 -11.46 -12.37 22.68
C LEU A 186 -12.82 -12.29 21.95
N THR A 187 -12.87 -12.76 20.71
CA THR A 187 -14.03 -12.60 19.81
C THR A 187 -14.94 -13.82 19.74
N ALA A 188 -14.60 -14.92 20.42
CA ALA A 188 -15.45 -16.12 20.50
C ALA A 188 -16.85 -15.86 21.05
N PRO A 189 -17.04 -15.09 22.15
CA PRO A 189 -18.37 -14.81 22.68
C PRO A 189 -19.10 -13.67 21.95
N LEU A 190 -18.47 -13.04 20.94
CA LEU A 190 -18.96 -11.84 20.29
C LEU A 190 -19.40 -12.16 18.84
N PRO A 191 -20.71 -12.08 18.53
CA PRO A 191 -21.20 -12.19 17.15
C PRO A 191 -20.65 -11.10 16.23
N GLY A 192 -20.33 -11.46 15.00
CA GLY A 192 -19.89 -10.52 13.98
C GLY A 192 -18.86 -11.11 13.01
N PRO A 193 -18.73 -10.53 11.80
CA PRO A 193 -17.71 -10.94 10.85
C PRO A 193 -16.30 -10.56 11.34
N ARG A 194 -15.30 -11.32 10.92
CA ARG A 194 -13.89 -11.16 11.30
C ARG A 194 -13.05 -10.78 10.09
N SER A 195 -12.14 -9.84 10.29
CA SER A 195 -11.13 -9.47 9.31
C SER A 195 -9.74 -9.47 9.94
N THR A 196 -8.89 -10.43 9.59
CA THR A 196 -7.54 -10.55 10.18
C THR A 196 -6.41 -10.49 9.16
N CYS A 197 -6.62 -10.95 7.93
CA CYS A 197 -5.52 -11.22 7.01
C CYS A 197 -5.13 -10.01 6.17
N ASN A 198 -3.89 -9.53 6.35
CA ASN A 198 -3.22 -8.63 5.42
C ASN A 198 -2.54 -9.42 4.27
N SER A 199 -1.82 -8.73 3.39
CA SER A 199 -1.08 -9.34 2.27
C SER A 199 -0.16 -10.51 2.68
N ALA A 200 0.59 -10.38 3.77
CA ALA A 200 1.49 -11.44 4.24
C ALA A 200 0.70 -12.67 4.73
N ALA A 201 -0.35 -12.44 5.53
CA ALA A 201 -1.20 -13.52 6.04
C ALA A 201 -1.91 -14.29 4.92
N ILE A 202 -2.34 -13.61 3.85
CA ILE A 202 -2.92 -14.24 2.65
C ILE A 202 -1.92 -15.20 1.99
N LEU A 203 -0.63 -14.84 1.93
CA LEU A 203 0.39 -15.67 1.28
C LEU A 203 0.88 -16.83 2.16
N CYS A 204 1.16 -16.56 3.43
CA CYS A 204 1.90 -17.47 4.30
C CYS A 204 1.01 -18.34 5.19
N HIS A 205 -0.26 -17.95 5.41
CA HIS A 205 -1.12 -18.54 6.45
C HIS A 205 -2.49 -18.93 5.89
N SER A 206 -2.51 -19.72 4.81
CA SER A 206 -3.73 -20.14 4.10
C SER A 206 -4.77 -20.83 4.99
N GLN A 207 -4.32 -21.63 5.96
CA GLN A 207 -5.21 -22.27 6.94
C GLN A 207 -5.93 -21.25 7.82
N HIS A 208 -5.22 -20.22 8.30
CA HIS A 208 -5.83 -19.15 9.08
C HIS A 208 -6.73 -18.27 8.21
N MET A 209 -6.35 -18.01 6.96
CA MET A 209 -7.14 -17.25 6.00
C MET A 209 -8.52 -17.86 5.75
N ALA A 210 -8.69 -19.18 5.85
CA ALA A 210 -9.99 -19.83 5.74
C ALA A 210 -10.93 -19.55 6.95
N THR A 211 -10.41 -18.95 8.03
CA THR A 211 -11.18 -18.69 9.28
C THR A 211 -11.67 -17.25 9.40
N THR A 212 -11.35 -16.38 8.44
CA THR A 212 -11.78 -14.97 8.43
C THR A 212 -12.88 -14.75 7.40
N ASP A 213 -13.78 -13.80 7.65
CA ASP A 213 -14.85 -13.42 6.70
C ASP A 213 -14.37 -12.42 5.64
N TRP A 214 -13.35 -11.62 5.98
CA TRP A 214 -12.78 -10.61 5.09
C TRP A 214 -11.25 -10.57 5.14
N VAL A 215 -10.61 -10.56 3.98
CA VAL A 215 -9.18 -10.28 3.81
C VAL A 215 -8.93 -8.85 3.32
N ARG A 216 -7.73 -8.33 3.55
CA ARG A 216 -7.35 -6.94 3.24
C ARG A 216 -6.03 -6.87 2.47
N PRO A 217 -5.99 -7.30 1.20
CA PRO A 217 -4.79 -7.18 0.39
C PRO A 217 -4.47 -5.69 0.14
N GLY A 218 -3.23 -5.30 0.44
CA GLY A 218 -2.64 -4.03 0.05
C GLY A 218 -1.54 -4.29 -0.97
N ARG A 219 -0.31 -4.56 -0.50
CA ARG A 219 0.89 -4.82 -1.32
C ARG A 219 0.64 -5.77 -2.51
N LEU A 220 -0.11 -6.86 -2.29
CA LEU A 220 -0.41 -7.82 -3.35
C LEU A 220 -1.13 -7.21 -4.56
N LEU A 221 -2.03 -6.25 -4.34
CA LEU A 221 -2.80 -5.61 -5.43
C LEU A 221 -1.88 -4.80 -6.35
N TYR A 222 -0.79 -4.27 -5.81
CA TYR A 222 0.13 -3.36 -6.50
C TYR A 222 1.37 -4.07 -7.07
N GLY A 223 1.39 -5.41 -7.05
CA GLY A 223 2.51 -6.17 -7.59
C GLY A 223 3.70 -6.31 -6.64
N ILE A 224 3.50 -6.04 -5.35
CA ILE A 224 4.57 -5.99 -4.35
C ILE A 224 4.46 -7.21 -3.44
N SER A 225 5.58 -7.88 -3.21
CA SER A 225 5.67 -8.92 -2.21
C SER A 225 5.60 -8.31 -0.80
N PRO A 226 4.83 -8.92 0.11
CA PRO A 226 4.93 -8.60 1.51
C PRO A 226 6.11 -9.33 2.19
N LEU A 227 6.84 -10.19 1.48
CA LEU A 227 7.90 -11.05 2.03
C LEU A 227 9.30 -10.47 1.80
N PRO A 228 10.23 -10.65 2.75
CA PRO A 228 11.59 -10.09 2.63
C PRO A 228 12.49 -10.83 1.62
N ASP A 229 12.22 -12.10 1.33
CA ASP A 229 13.07 -13.00 0.56
C ASP A 229 12.61 -13.21 -0.90
N ARG A 230 11.44 -12.67 -1.26
CA ARG A 230 10.80 -12.88 -2.56
C ARG A 230 10.24 -11.59 -3.11
N HIS A 231 10.40 -11.39 -4.41
CA HIS A 231 9.79 -10.27 -5.13
C HIS A 231 8.43 -10.63 -5.72
N GLY A 232 7.59 -9.64 -6.01
CA GLY A 232 6.23 -9.82 -6.53
C GLY A 232 6.16 -10.69 -7.78
N ASN A 233 7.11 -10.54 -8.70
CA ASN A 233 7.18 -11.32 -9.94
C ASN A 233 7.30 -12.83 -9.67
N SER A 234 8.07 -13.23 -8.64
CA SER A 234 8.23 -14.63 -8.23
C SER A 234 6.96 -15.24 -7.62
N LEU A 235 5.99 -14.39 -7.29
CA LEU A 235 4.68 -14.74 -6.78
C LEU A 235 3.59 -14.66 -7.88
N GLY A 236 4.00 -14.47 -9.14
CA GLY A 236 3.07 -14.30 -10.26
C GLY A 236 2.30 -12.98 -10.23
N LEU A 237 2.76 -12.00 -9.45
CA LEU A 237 2.20 -10.65 -9.43
C LEU A 237 2.86 -9.78 -10.50
N ARG A 238 2.14 -8.74 -10.95
CA ARG A 238 2.61 -7.76 -11.94
C ARG A 238 2.77 -6.39 -11.27
N PRO A 239 3.93 -5.73 -11.38
CA PRO A 239 4.09 -4.38 -10.84
C PRO A 239 3.14 -3.42 -11.57
N ALA A 240 2.42 -2.60 -10.81
CA ALA A 240 1.37 -1.73 -11.35
C ALA A 240 1.76 -0.25 -11.44
N LEU A 241 2.93 0.14 -10.93
CA LEU A 241 3.46 1.50 -11.01
C LEU A 241 4.94 1.46 -11.33
N SER A 242 5.36 2.30 -12.28
CA SER A 242 6.74 2.44 -12.72
C SER A 242 7.15 3.88 -12.94
N LEU A 243 8.40 4.22 -12.60
CA LEU A 243 8.93 5.56 -12.73
C LEU A 243 9.91 5.63 -13.91
N HIS A 244 9.59 6.50 -14.87
CA HIS A 244 10.31 6.65 -16.13
C HIS A 244 10.86 8.06 -16.29
N ALA A 245 12.10 8.16 -16.75
CA ALA A 245 12.78 9.40 -17.04
C ALA A 245 13.52 9.30 -18.38
N HIS A 246 14.32 10.32 -18.69
CA HIS A 246 15.23 10.30 -19.81
C HIS A 246 16.57 10.90 -19.36
N VAL A 247 17.64 10.55 -20.05
CA VAL A 247 18.93 11.21 -19.89
C VAL A 247 18.78 12.68 -20.32
N ALA A 248 18.99 13.60 -19.39
CA ALA A 248 18.89 15.04 -19.62
C ALA A 248 20.20 15.65 -20.13
N ALA A 249 21.34 15.11 -19.69
CA ALA A 249 22.66 15.50 -20.17
C ALA A 249 23.62 14.31 -20.10
N VAL A 250 24.63 14.35 -20.96
CA VAL A 250 25.78 13.42 -20.93
C VAL A 250 27.04 14.24 -20.74
N ARG A 251 27.93 13.78 -19.85
CA ARG A 251 29.24 14.42 -19.63
C ARG A 251 30.34 13.37 -19.57
N THR A 252 31.53 13.74 -20.00
CA THR A 252 32.76 13.01 -19.68
C THR A 252 33.43 13.73 -18.51
N VAL A 253 33.76 12.99 -17.47
CA VAL A 253 34.44 13.50 -16.27
C VAL A 253 35.79 12.83 -16.12
N ALA A 254 36.83 13.58 -15.82
CA ALA A 254 38.17 13.05 -15.64
C ALA A 254 38.30 12.28 -14.31
N ALA A 255 39.23 11.33 -14.24
CA ALA A 255 39.59 10.68 -12.99
C ALA A 255 39.94 11.71 -11.90
N GLY A 256 39.51 11.48 -10.66
CA GLY A 256 39.70 12.37 -9.52
C GLY A 256 38.72 13.54 -9.43
N THR A 257 37.83 13.73 -10.41
CA THR A 257 36.84 14.82 -10.37
C THR A 257 35.81 14.58 -9.26
N PRO A 258 35.64 15.51 -8.29
CA PRO A 258 34.56 15.45 -7.32
C PRO A 258 33.23 15.88 -7.97
N ILE A 259 32.15 15.17 -7.65
CA ILE A 259 30.82 15.35 -8.24
C ILE A 259 29.76 15.30 -7.14
N GLY A 260 28.74 16.16 -7.26
CA GLY A 260 27.66 16.28 -6.29
C GLY A 260 28.02 17.17 -5.10
N TYR A 261 27.11 17.28 -4.14
CA TYR A 261 27.33 18.10 -2.95
C TYR A 261 28.53 17.58 -2.16
N HIS A 262 29.43 18.51 -1.77
CA HIS A 262 30.66 18.21 -1.03
C HIS A 262 31.58 17.17 -1.71
N GLY A 263 31.43 16.93 -3.02
CA GLY A 263 32.21 15.90 -3.73
C GLY A 263 31.91 14.47 -3.26
N ALA A 264 30.66 14.19 -2.88
CA ALA A 264 30.24 12.88 -2.36
C ALA A 264 30.56 11.69 -3.27
N PHE A 265 30.73 11.93 -4.58
CA PHE A 265 31.31 10.97 -5.50
C PHE A 265 32.59 11.54 -6.11
N ILE A 266 33.67 10.76 -6.07
CA ILE A 266 34.93 11.09 -6.77
C ILE A 266 35.07 10.08 -7.91
N ALA A 267 35.17 10.58 -9.15
CA ALA A 267 35.31 9.73 -10.32
C ALA A 267 36.59 8.86 -10.22
N PRO A 268 36.49 7.53 -10.11
CA PRO A 268 37.66 6.68 -9.90
C PRO A 268 38.52 6.58 -11.17
N VAL A 269 37.89 6.77 -12.33
CA VAL A 269 38.50 6.77 -13.66
C VAL A 269 37.85 7.86 -14.50
N THR A 270 38.46 8.21 -15.64
CA THR A 270 37.77 9.01 -16.64
C THR A 270 36.56 8.23 -17.12
N MET A 271 35.37 8.77 -16.90
CA MET A 271 34.11 8.05 -17.11
C MET A 271 33.06 8.93 -17.76
N ARG A 272 32.08 8.26 -18.37
CA ARG A 272 30.92 8.92 -18.99
C ARG A 272 29.77 8.87 -18.01
N ILE A 273 29.15 10.00 -17.72
CA ILE A 273 28.03 10.10 -16.79
C ILE A 273 26.78 10.65 -17.49
N GLY A 274 25.63 10.19 -17.02
CA GLY A 274 24.32 10.69 -17.39
C GLY A 274 23.72 11.50 -16.24
N VAL A 275 23.10 12.64 -16.57
CA VAL A 275 22.26 13.40 -15.64
C VAL A 275 20.82 13.03 -15.91
N ILE A 276 20.09 12.60 -14.89
CA ILE A 276 18.66 12.31 -14.97
C ILE A 276 17.92 13.38 -14.17
N ASN A 277 16.89 14.01 -14.76
CA ASN A 277 16.02 14.98 -14.08
C ASN A 277 15.02 14.25 -13.18
N CYS A 278 15.54 13.57 -12.16
CA CYS A 278 14.83 12.97 -11.06
C CYS A 278 15.65 13.21 -9.79
N GLY A 279 15.01 13.66 -8.73
CA GLY A 279 15.67 13.99 -7.48
C GLY A 279 14.75 13.75 -6.29
N TYR A 280 15.18 14.10 -5.08
CA TYR A 280 14.38 13.84 -3.89
C TYR A 280 13.07 14.65 -3.85
N ALA A 281 13.00 15.81 -4.51
CA ALA A 281 11.74 16.55 -4.62
C ALA A 281 10.71 15.85 -5.52
N HIS A 282 11.09 14.78 -6.20
CA HIS A 282 10.22 13.92 -6.98
C HIS A 282 9.85 12.62 -6.27
N GLY A 283 10.38 12.39 -5.06
CA GLY A 283 10.14 11.18 -4.27
C GLY A 283 11.22 10.10 -4.40
N TYR A 284 12.32 10.36 -5.12
CA TYR A 284 13.45 9.44 -5.14
C TYR A 284 14.26 9.56 -3.82
N PRO A 285 14.88 8.48 -3.30
CA PRO A 285 15.72 8.59 -2.11
C PRO A 285 16.80 9.66 -2.25
N SER A 286 17.03 10.46 -1.21
CA SER A 286 18.04 11.54 -1.23
C SER A 286 19.47 11.02 -1.11
N HIS A 287 19.66 9.92 -0.39
CA HIS A 287 20.96 9.30 -0.11
C HIS A 287 21.01 7.82 -0.50
N PRO A 288 20.71 7.45 -1.77
CA PRO A 288 20.93 6.09 -2.22
C PRO A 288 22.44 5.81 -2.18
N PRO A 289 22.87 4.58 -1.85
CA PRO A 289 24.25 4.20 -2.02
C PRO A 289 24.64 4.26 -3.51
N SER A 290 25.94 4.37 -3.78
CA SER A 290 26.43 4.19 -5.15
C SER A 290 26.19 2.75 -5.60
N GLY A 291 25.85 2.56 -6.87
CA GLY A 291 25.54 1.25 -7.44
C GLY A 291 24.06 0.89 -7.49
N VAL A 292 23.16 1.71 -6.93
CA VAL A 292 21.70 1.48 -7.06
C VAL A 292 21.33 1.39 -8.55
N PRO A 293 20.69 0.29 -8.99
CA PRO A 293 20.48 0.06 -10.41
C PRO A 293 19.36 0.94 -10.97
N VAL A 294 19.59 1.45 -12.19
CA VAL A 294 18.58 1.98 -13.10
C VAL A 294 18.69 1.22 -14.43
N LEU A 295 17.70 1.34 -15.31
CA LEU A 295 17.82 0.85 -16.70
C LEU A 295 17.96 2.03 -17.65
N VAL A 296 19.03 2.05 -18.46
CA VAL A 296 19.23 3.00 -19.57
C VAL A 296 19.14 2.23 -20.87
N ASN A 297 18.27 2.65 -21.80
CA ASN A 297 17.95 1.87 -23.01
C ASN A 297 17.61 0.40 -22.70
N GLY A 298 16.96 0.13 -21.57
CA GLY A 298 16.60 -1.22 -21.12
C GLY A 298 17.74 -2.06 -20.53
N ARG A 299 18.97 -1.53 -20.42
CA ARG A 299 20.12 -2.22 -19.84
C ARG A 299 20.51 -1.63 -18.49
N PRO A 300 20.97 -2.42 -17.50
CA PRO A 300 21.37 -1.91 -16.19
C PRO A 300 22.51 -0.88 -16.27
N ALA A 301 22.38 0.20 -15.51
CA ALA A 301 23.41 1.20 -15.24
C ALA A 301 23.40 1.54 -13.75
N PRO A 302 24.57 1.72 -13.09
CA PRO A 302 24.61 2.09 -11.69
C PRO A 302 24.37 3.59 -11.50
N GLY A 303 23.55 3.94 -10.52
CA GLY A 303 23.49 5.30 -9.98
C GLY A 303 24.77 5.62 -9.21
N LEU A 304 25.23 6.87 -9.26
CA LEU A 304 26.49 7.31 -8.64
C LEU A 304 26.32 7.80 -7.19
N GLY A 305 25.22 7.43 -6.54
CA GLY A 305 24.91 7.83 -5.16
C GLY A 305 24.18 9.16 -5.07
N GLN A 306 24.54 9.98 -4.08
CA GLN A 306 23.81 11.15 -3.58
C GLN A 306 23.01 11.91 -4.65
N VAL A 307 21.74 12.14 -4.34
CA VAL A 307 20.75 12.74 -5.24
C VAL A 307 20.48 14.18 -4.79
N THR A 308 20.36 15.10 -5.76
CA THR A 308 19.99 16.49 -5.48
C THR A 308 18.48 16.66 -5.48
N MET A 309 18.00 17.89 -5.30
CA MET A 309 16.55 18.17 -5.32
C MET A 309 15.89 17.66 -6.61
N ASP A 310 16.56 17.87 -7.74
CA ASP A 310 15.98 17.66 -9.07
C ASP A 310 16.75 16.66 -9.94
N CYS A 311 17.97 16.26 -9.54
CA CYS A 311 18.84 15.46 -10.38
C CYS A 311 19.50 14.28 -9.65
N MET A 312 19.69 13.19 -10.39
CA MET A 312 20.54 12.07 -10.03
C MET A 312 21.53 11.78 -11.15
N LEU A 313 22.62 11.10 -10.81
CA LEU A 313 23.69 10.77 -11.74
C LEU A 313 23.79 9.26 -11.94
N VAL A 314 24.08 8.86 -13.17
CA VAL A 314 24.21 7.45 -13.57
C VAL A 314 25.51 7.26 -14.34
N ASP A 315 26.18 6.11 -14.15
CA ASP A 315 27.33 5.73 -14.96
C ASP A 315 26.88 5.25 -16.34
N LEU A 316 27.38 5.89 -17.38
CA LEU A 316 27.13 5.55 -18.78
C LEU A 316 28.36 4.94 -19.47
N SER A 317 29.39 4.56 -18.72
CA SER A 317 30.64 4.01 -19.28
C SER A 317 30.41 2.73 -20.08
N ALA A 318 29.45 1.89 -19.66
CA ALA A 318 29.03 0.69 -20.38
C ALA A 318 27.90 0.94 -21.41
N HIS A 319 27.53 2.21 -21.66
CA HIS A 319 26.40 2.61 -22.50
C HIS A 319 26.82 3.66 -23.55
N PRO A 320 27.67 3.30 -24.52
CA PRO A 320 28.20 4.26 -25.50
C PRO A 320 27.12 4.88 -26.40
N ASP A 321 26.02 4.14 -26.61
CA ASP A 321 24.84 4.52 -27.40
C ASP A 321 23.83 5.39 -26.63
N ALA A 322 23.96 5.52 -25.30
CA ALA A 322 23.04 6.36 -24.53
C ALA A 322 23.28 7.84 -24.85
N THR A 323 22.27 8.59 -25.30
CA THR A 323 22.37 10.02 -25.62
C THR A 323 21.41 10.83 -24.76
N VAL A 324 21.44 12.16 -24.88
CA VAL A 324 20.33 12.98 -24.38
C VAL A 324 19.03 12.48 -24.99
N GLY A 325 18.00 12.33 -24.16
CA GLY A 325 16.72 11.75 -24.53
C GLY A 325 16.64 10.23 -24.43
N SER A 326 17.73 9.50 -24.17
CA SER A 326 17.67 8.04 -23.97
C SER A 326 16.71 7.68 -22.83
N PRO A 327 15.80 6.73 -23.01
CA PRO A 327 14.84 6.31 -21.98
C PRO A 327 15.54 5.71 -20.78
N VAL A 328 15.04 6.09 -19.59
CA VAL A 328 15.52 5.58 -18.31
C VAL A 328 14.35 5.05 -17.49
N VAL A 329 14.48 3.83 -16.97
CA VAL A 329 13.57 3.28 -15.97
C VAL A 329 14.27 3.34 -14.62
N LEU A 330 13.65 4.03 -13.67
CA LEU A 330 14.18 4.16 -12.32
C LEU A 330 13.75 2.99 -11.43
N TRP A 331 12.50 2.52 -11.59
CA TRP A 331 11.98 1.32 -10.94
C TRP A 331 10.58 0.96 -11.45
N GLY A 332 10.06 -0.19 -11.02
CA GLY A 332 8.66 -0.59 -11.15
C GLY A 332 8.31 -1.36 -12.41
N THR A 333 9.30 -1.84 -13.15
CA THR A 333 9.08 -2.76 -14.28
C THR A 333 9.45 -4.19 -13.88
N PRO A 334 9.03 -5.21 -14.63
CA PRO A 334 9.47 -6.58 -14.37
C PRO A 334 10.99 -6.75 -14.41
N ALA A 335 11.70 -5.96 -15.23
CA ALA A 335 13.15 -5.97 -15.35
C ALA A 335 13.88 -5.23 -14.22
N LEU A 336 13.23 -4.27 -13.57
CA LEU A 336 13.75 -3.54 -12.42
C LEU A 336 12.59 -3.19 -11.48
N SER A 337 12.34 -4.05 -10.49
CA SER A 337 11.23 -3.89 -9.56
C SER A 337 11.50 -2.77 -8.55
N ALA A 338 10.42 -2.16 -8.03
CA ALA A 338 10.52 -1.22 -6.92
C ALA A 338 11.11 -1.87 -5.65
N GLU A 339 10.87 -3.16 -5.44
CA GLU A 339 11.44 -3.93 -4.34
C GLU A 339 12.96 -4.00 -4.41
N HIS A 340 13.52 -4.25 -5.60
CA HIS A 340 14.96 -4.28 -5.80
C HIS A 340 15.58 -2.92 -5.44
N VAL A 341 15.04 -1.84 -6.00
CA VAL A 341 15.60 -0.49 -5.80
C VAL A 341 15.43 -0.04 -4.35
N ALA A 342 14.29 -0.34 -3.72
CA ALA A 342 14.07 0.00 -2.31
C ALA A 342 15.05 -0.73 -1.40
N ALA A 343 15.22 -2.04 -1.60
CA ALA A 343 16.16 -2.84 -0.83
C ALA A 343 17.61 -2.36 -1.00
N ALA A 344 18.01 -2.00 -2.22
CA ALA A 344 19.32 -1.40 -2.50
C ALA A 344 19.52 -0.06 -1.78
N CYS A 345 18.44 0.67 -1.48
CA CYS A 345 18.46 1.91 -0.72
C CYS A 345 18.23 1.72 0.80
N GLY A 346 18.11 0.48 1.28
CA GLY A 346 17.83 0.18 2.69
C GLY A 346 16.40 0.48 3.15
N GLY A 347 15.45 0.61 2.22
CA GLY A 347 14.03 0.87 2.49
C GLY A 347 13.11 -0.23 1.97
N ILE A 348 11.81 0.07 1.90
CA ILE A 348 10.79 -0.86 1.39
C ILE A 348 10.05 -0.29 0.19
N ALA A 349 9.62 -1.15 -0.75
CA ALA A 349 8.93 -0.70 -1.97
C ALA A 349 7.76 0.27 -1.72
N PRO A 350 6.87 0.06 -0.73
CA PRO A 350 5.80 1.01 -0.44
C PRO A 350 6.29 2.45 -0.23
N GLU A 351 7.43 2.67 0.41
CA GLU A 351 7.98 4.01 0.65
C GLU A 351 8.36 4.71 -0.66
N LEU A 352 8.96 3.98 -1.62
CA LEU A 352 9.25 4.53 -2.95
C LEU A 352 7.97 4.91 -3.71
N LEU A 353 6.94 4.08 -3.62
CA LEU A 353 5.69 4.29 -4.36
C LEU A 353 4.89 5.46 -3.77
N THR A 354 4.72 5.49 -2.44
CA THR A 354 3.97 6.55 -1.75
C THR A 354 4.77 7.84 -1.60
N GLY A 355 6.08 7.80 -1.80
CA GLY A 355 6.97 8.96 -1.71
C GLY A 355 6.93 9.87 -2.94
N LEU A 356 6.32 9.43 -4.05
CA LEU A 356 6.17 10.26 -5.24
C LEU A 356 5.42 11.55 -4.92
N THR A 357 6.00 12.69 -5.32
CA THR A 357 5.40 14.00 -5.07
C THR A 357 4.52 14.44 -6.23
N GLY A 358 3.72 15.49 -6.02
CA GLY A 358 2.90 16.11 -7.07
C GLY A 358 3.70 16.69 -8.25
N ARG A 359 5.04 16.70 -8.21
CA ARG A 359 5.89 17.06 -9.36
C ARG A 359 5.95 15.97 -10.44
N VAL A 360 5.61 14.73 -10.09
CA VAL A 360 5.66 13.61 -11.02
C VAL A 360 4.27 13.42 -11.64
N PRO A 361 4.08 13.70 -12.95
CA PRO A 361 2.81 13.42 -13.59
C PRO A 361 2.57 11.91 -13.62
N ILE A 362 1.34 11.50 -13.29
CA ILE A 362 0.88 10.12 -13.38
C ILE A 362 0.07 9.94 -14.65
N LEU A 363 0.44 8.95 -15.46
CA LEU A 363 -0.30 8.50 -16.63
C LEU A 363 -0.81 7.07 -16.39
N ALA A 364 -2.09 6.83 -16.68
CA ALA A 364 -2.59 5.47 -16.82
C ALA A 364 -2.26 4.97 -18.24
N SER A 365 -1.64 3.79 -18.33
CA SER A 365 -1.24 3.15 -19.59
C SER A 365 -2.14 2.01 -19.98
#